data_AF-A0A4V1FF55-F1
#
_entry.id   AF-A0A4V1FF55-F1
#
_cell.length_a   1.000
_cell.length_b   1.000
_cell.length_c   1.000
_cell.angle_alpha   90.00
_cell.angle_beta   90.00
_cell.angle_gamma   90.00
#
_symmetry.space_group_name_H-M   'P 1'
#
loop_
_entity.id
_entity.type
_entity.pdbx_description
1 polymer ?
#
loop_
_entity_poly.entity_id
_entity_poly.type
_entity_poly.pdbx_seq_one_letter_code
_entity_poly.pdbx_strand_id
1 'polypeptide(L)' 'MGKDLLKELEKKRQLMIQTGIEHGLQNPKTIRISKELDRLMNEIDNGYAKENEQIEKNDEYNYL' A
#
# COMPACT_ATOMS: atom_id res chain seq x y z
N MET A 1 -11.35 -8.01 -3.37
CA MET A 1 -11.14 -6.71 -2.70
C MET A 1 -9.83 -6.00 -3.07
N GLY A 2 -8.87 -6.62 -3.78
CA GLY A 2 -7.55 -5.99 -4.04
C GLY A 2 -7.43 -4.95 -5.17
N LYS A 3 -8.32 -4.96 -6.18
CA LYS A 3 -8.16 -4.08 -7.37
C LYS A 3 -8.42 -2.59 -7.09
N ASP A 4 -9.27 -2.28 -6.11
CA ASP A 4 -9.64 -0.89 -5.81
C ASP A 4 -8.60 -0.19 -4.93
N LEU A 5 -8.02 -0.92 -3.97
CA LEU A 5 -6.91 -0.46 -3.13
C LEU A 5 -5.66 -0.14 -3.96
N LEU A 6 -5.29 -1.01 -4.90
CA LEU A 6 -4.15 -0.77 -5.80
C LEU A 6 -4.36 0.46 -6.70
N LYS A 7 -5.60 0.70 -7.15
CA LYS A 7 -5.93 1.91 -7.92
C LYS A 7 -5.82 3.17 -7.08
N GLU A 8 -6.26 3.15 -5.82
CA GLU A 8 -6.08 4.30 -4.93
C GLU A 8 -4.61 4.56 -4.60
N LEU A 9 -3.83 3.51 -4.40
CA LEU A 9 -2.39 3.61 -4.18
C LEU A 9 -1.70 4.32 -5.36
N GLU A 10 -1.97 3.87 -6.59
CA GLU A 10 -1.33 4.46 -7.77
C GLU A 10 -1.75 5.91 -7.99
N LYS A 11 -3.03 6.25 -7.75
CA LYS A 11 -3.49 7.65 -7.79
C LYS A 11 -2.77 8.52 -6.77
N LYS A 12 -2.59 8.03 -5.55
CA LYS A 12 -1.87 8.76 -4.50
C LYS A 12 -0.38 8.90 -4.79
N ARG A 13 0.23 7.88 -5.40
CA ARG A 13 1.61 7.92 -5.88
C ARG A 13 1.79 9.01 -6.94
N GLN A 14 0.91 9.06 -7.94
CA GLN A 14 0.94 10.12 -8.96
C GLN A 14 0.76 11.51 -8.34
N LEU A 15 -0.16 11.64 -7.39
CA LEU A 15 -0.36 12.90 -6.68
C LEU A 15 0.88 13.33 -5.88
N MET A 16 1.56 12.41 -5.20
CA MET A 16 2.81 12.69 -4.49
C MET A 16 3.88 13.22 -5.44
N ILE A 17 4.07 12.57 -6.59
CA ILE A 17 5.05 12.96 -7.61
C ILE A 17 4.72 14.35 -8.13
N GLN A 18 3.47 14.60 -8.52
CA GLN A 18 3.03 15.91 -9.01
C GLN A 18 3.27 17.01 -7.97
N THR A 19 2.87 16.77 -6.73
CA THR A 19 3.03 17.74 -5.63
C THR A 19 4.50 18.00 -5.31
N GLY A 20 5.34 16.96 -5.40
CA GLY A 20 6.78 17.06 -5.23
C GLY A 20 7.48 17.86 -6.33
N ILE A 21 6.99 17.75 -7.58
CA ILE A 21 7.47 18.57 -8.71
C ILE A 21 7.03 20.03 -8.55
N GLU A 22 5.76 20.27 -8.19
CA GLU A 22 5.19 21.62 -8.10
C GLU A 22 5.68 22.42 -6.89
N HIS A 23 5.83 21.76 -5.73
CA HIS A 23 6.04 22.44 -4.45
C HIS A 23 7.33 22.01 -3.74
N GLY A 24 8.04 21.00 -4.25
CA GLY A 24 9.19 20.39 -3.60
C GLY A 24 8.82 19.24 -2.66
N LEU A 25 9.77 18.32 -2.48
CA LEU A 25 9.60 17.14 -1.62
C LEU A 25 9.52 17.48 -0.13
N GLN A 26 10.12 18.60 0.29
CA GLN A 26 10.08 19.08 1.68
C GLN A 26 8.80 19.88 1.98
N ASN A 27 7.93 20.10 1.00
CA ASN A 27 6.68 20.79 1.25
C ASN A 27 5.81 19.99 2.23
N PRO A 28 5.21 20.61 3.26
CA PRO A 28 4.32 19.94 4.20
C PRO A 28 3.20 19.13 3.52
N LYS A 29 2.70 19.60 2.36
CA LYS A 29 1.69 18.92 1.54
C LYS A 29 2.24 17.62 0.94
N THR A 30 3.44 17.65 0.36
CA THR A 30 4.11 16.47 -0.19
C THR A 30 4.45 15.45 0.89
N ILE A 31 4.91 15.92 2.07
CA ILE A 31 5.17 15.06 3.24
C ILE A 31 3.88 14.39 3.73
N ARG A 32 2.76 15.13 3.78
CA ARG A 32 1.46 14.54 4.18
C ARG A 32 1.03 13.45 3.20
N ILE A 33 1.12 13.70 1.90
CA ILE A 33 0.77 12.73 0.87
C ILE A 33 1.70 11.50 0.94
N SER A 34 2.99 11.70 1.19
CA SER A 34 3.96 10.60 1.37
C SER A 34 3.58 9.71 2.56
N LYS A 35 3.21 10.29 3.71
CA LYS A 35 2.74 9.51 4.88
C LYS A 35 1.44 8.76 4.62
N GLU A 36 0.54 9.35 3.84
CA GLU A 36 -0.71 8.68 3.46
C GLU A 36 -0.49 7.52 2.48
N LEU A 37 0.46 7.67 1.55
CA LEU A 37 0.86 6.61 0.62
C LEU A 37 1.51 5.45 1.39
N ASP A 38 2.39 5.76 2.34
CA ASP A 38 3.07 4.78 3.18
C ASP A 38 2.06 3.96 4.03
N ARG A 39 1.04 4.61 4.60
CA ARG A 39 -0.04 3.91 5.30
C ARG A 39 -0.80 2.95 4.40
N LEU A 40 -1.14 3.36 3.17
CA LEU A 40 -1.82 2.49 2.22
C LEU A 40 -0.95 1.31 1.81
N MET A 41 0.36 1.50 1.61
CA MET A 41 1.27 0.38 1.36
C MET A 41 1.27 -0.60 2.54
N ASN A 42 1.40 -0.09 3.76
CA ASN A 42 1.38 -0.92 4.95
C ASN A 42 0.05 -1.67 5.16
N GLU A 43 -1.10 -1.04 4.85
CA GLU A 43 -2.41 -1.71 4.93
C GLU A 43 -2.54 -2.82 3.90
N ILE A 44 -2.03 -2.59 2.69
CA ILE A 44 -1.99 -3.57 1.61
C ILE A 44 -1.06 -4.74 2.00
N ASP A 45 0.16 -4.45 2.46
CA ASP A 45 1.13 -5.46 2.88
C ASP A 45 0.63 -6.29 4.07
N ASN A 46 -0.01 -5.66 5.05
CA ASN A 46 -0.64 -6.38 6.17
C ASN A 46 -1.85 -7.21 5.72
N GLY A 47 -2.62 -6.73 4.73
CA GLY A 47 -3.70 -7.48 4.12
C GLY A 47 -3.19 -8.74 3.41
N TYR A 48 -2.12 -8.60 2.62
CA TYR A 48 -1.45 -9.71 1.95
C TYR A 48 -0.76 -10.67 2.92
N ALA A 49 -0.13 -10.17 3.99
CA ALA A 49 0.49 -11.01 5.02
C ALA A 49 -0.56 -11.90 5.73
N LYS A 50 -1.76 -11.37 5.99
CA LYS A 50 -2.87 -12.14 6.58
C LYS A 50 -3.50 -13.15 5.62
N GLU A 51 -3.53 -12.86 4.31
CA GLU A 51 -3.92 -13.85 3.29
C GLU A 51 -2.87 -14.96 3.17
N ASN A 52 -1.57 -14.63 3.21
CA ASN A 52 -0.49 -15.62 3.12
C ASN A 52 -0.36 -16.51 4.37
N GLU A 53 -0.57 -15.98 5.59
CA GLU A 53 -0.66 -16.80 6.81
C GLU A 53 -1.83 -17.79 6.79
N GLN A 54 -2.92 -17.45 6.10
CA GLN A 54 -4.04 -18.39 5.89
C GLN A 54 -3.69 -19.46 4.86
N ILE A 55 -2.85 -19.16 3.86
CA ILE A 55 -2.38 -20.15 2.88
C ILE A 55 -1.43 -21.15 3.55
N GLU A 56 -0.43 -20.68 4.33
CA GLU A 56 0.51 -21.59 5.03
C GLU A 56 -0.19 -22.51 6.04
N LYS A 57 -1.23 -22.05 6.74
CA LYS A 57 -2.02 -22.89 7.66
C LYS A 57 -2.87 -23.94 6.95
N ASN A 58 -3.21 -23.74 5.68
CA ASN A 58 -4.01 -24.70 4.89
C ASN A 58 -3.14 -25.79 4.24
N ASP A 59 -1.84 -25.55 4.05
CA ASP A 59 -0.90 -26.55 3.50
C ASP A 59 -0.33 -27.50 4.59
N GLU A 60 -0.46 -27.16 5.88
CA GLU A 60 -0.02 -28.02 7.00
C GLU A 60 -0.94 -29.25 7.24
N TYR A 61 -2.07 -29.36 6.53
CA TYR A 61 -3.01 -30.48 6.62
C TYR A 61 -3.17 -31.29 5.31
N ASN A 62 -2.10 -31.48 4.54
CA ASN A 62 -2.13 -32.41 3.41
C ASN A 62 -0.88 -33.32 3.39
N TYR A 63 -0.77 -34.16 4.42
CA TYR A 63 0.00 -35.40 4.38
C TYR A 63 -0.87 -36.56 4.87
N LEU A 64 -1.71 -37.10 3.99
CA LEU A 64 -2.17 -38.50 4.01
C LEU A 64 -2.37 -39.00 2.57
#